data_AF-A0A0V0QVH8-F1
#
_entry.id   AF-A0A0V0QVH8-F1
#
_cell.length_a   1.000
_cell.length_b   1.000
_cell.length_c   1.000
_cell.angle_alpha   90.00
_cell.angle_beta   90.00
_cell.angle_gamma   90.00
#
_symmetry.space_group_name_H-M   'P 1'
#
loop_
_entity.id
_entity.type
_entity.pdbx_description
1 polymer ?
#
loop_
_entity_poly.entity_id
_entity_poly.type
_entity_poly.pdbx_seq_one_letter_code
_entity_poly.pdbx_strand_id
1 'polypeptide(L)'
;MQRQQELDNLSNEMNPKINNIEQDFMKKLQIQQQDCANRYGGNESKFVECFQNIEENSQKVIKRLEYRLQFWRHQTYNCFSNEKANIEQCKQQARDNLDQYARDSLREF
;
A
#
# COMPACT_ATOMS: atom_id res chain seq x y z
N MET A 1 14.06 -1.82 -24.32
CA MET A 1 12.71 -1.27 -24.57
C MET A 1 11.60 -2.24 -24.21
N GLN A 2 11.57 -3.47 -24.72
CA GLN A 2 10.47 -4.42 -24.48
C GLN A 2 10.20 -4.75 -22.99
N ARG A 3 11.23 -4.88 -22.15
CA ARG A 3 11.06 -5.19 -20.72
C ARG A 3 10.41 -4.07 -19.91
N GLN A 4 10.76 -2.82 -20.22
CA GLN A 4 10.14 -1.65 -19.60
C GLN A 4 8.66 -1.58 -19.98
N GLN A 5 8.34 -1.85 -21.25
CA GLN A 5 6.96 -1.87 -21.72
C GLN A 5 6.10 -2.94 -21.02
N GLU A 6 6.65 -4.14 -20.76
CA GLU A 6 5.95 -5.16 -19.96
C GLU A 6 5.68 -4.69 -18.52
N LEU A 7 6.63 -3.99 -17.90
CA LEU A 7 6.45 -3.43 -16.56
C LEU A 7 5.39 -2.32 -16.55
N ASP A 8 5.39 -1.46 -17.56
CA ASP A 8 4.41 -0.38 -17.68
C ASP A 8 3.01 -0.95 -17.90
N ASN A 9 2.88 -1.97 -18.75
CA ASN A 9 1.62 -2.69 -18.97
C ASN A 9 1.09 -3.33 -17.69
N LEU A 10 1.94 -4.08 -16.96
CA LEU A 10 1.53 -4.68 -15.70
C LEU A 10 1.20 -3.61 -14.65
N SER A 11 1.97 -2.52 -14.58
CA SER A 11 1.68 -1.41 -13.66
C SER A 11 0.32 -0.78 -13.95
N ASN A 12 -0.02 -0.57 -15.22
CA ASN A 12 -1.33 -0.08 -15.61
C ASN A 12 -2.47 -1.06 -15.28
N GLU A 13 -2.25 -2.36 -15.48
CA GLU A 13 -3.19 -3.42 -15.07
C GLU A 13 -3.43 -3.41 -13.55
N MET A 14 -2.37 -3.15 -12.78
CA MET A 14 -2.40 -3.20 -11.31
C MET A 14 -2.84 -1.87 -10.66
N ASN A 15 -2.88 -0.76 -11.39
CA ASN A 15 -3.29 0.54 -10.87
C ASN A 15 -4.65 0.52 -10.15
N PRO A 16 -5.73 -0.11 -10.67
CA PRO A 16 -6.99 -0.21 -9.94
C PRO A 16 -6.84 -0.85 -8.57
N LYS A 17 -5.97 -1.87 -8.45
CA LYS A 17 -5.71 -2.55 -7.19
C LYS A 17 -4.88 -1.69 -6.24
N ILE A 18 -3.87 -0.97 -6.74
CA ILE A 18 -3.12 0.01 -5.96
C ILE A 18 -4.06 1.09 -5.40
N ASN A 19 -4.94 1.64 -6.25
CA ASN A 19 -5.93 2.62 -5.84
C ASN A 19 -6.90 2.06 -4.77
N ASN A 20 -7.34 0.81 -4.90
CA ASN A 20 -8.20 0.18 -3.89
C ASN A 20 -7.50 0.06 -2.53
N ILE A 21 -6.19 -0.26 -2.52
CA ILE A 21 -5.40 -0.30 -1.29
C ILE A 21 -5.42 1.09 -0.64
N GLU A 22 -5.11 2.15 -1.40
CA GLU A 22 -5.13 3.53 -0.89
C GLU A 22 -6.52 3.93 -0.33
N GLN A 23 -7.59 3.53 -1.01
CA GLN A 23 -8.96 3.78 -0.54
C GLN A 23 -9.28 3.05 0.76
N ASP A 24 -8.86 1.79 0.91
CA ASP A 24 -9.04 1.03 2.15
C ASP A 24 -8.30 1.66 3.33
N PHE A 25 -7.10 2.20 3.08
CA PHE A 25 -6.33 2.97 4.06
C PHE A 25 -7.05 4.24 4.50
N MET A 26 -7.54 5.03 3.53
CA MET A 26 -8.28 6.25 3.83
C MET A 26 -9.56 5.96 4.62
N LYS A 27 -10.26 4.87 4.30
CA LYS A 27 -11.45 4.42 5.03
C LYS A 27 -11.11 4.02 6.46
N LYS A 28 -10.03 3.25 6.67
CA LYS A 28 -9.56 2.89 8.02
C LYS A 28 -9.18 4.13 8.83
N LEU A 29 -8.48 5.09 8.22
CA LEU A 29 -8.11 6.35 8.85
C LEU A 29 -9.35 7.12 9.33
N GLN A 30 -10.34 7.29 8.46
CA GLN A 30 -11.59 7.97 8.80
C GLN A 30 -12.33 7.29 9.95
N ILE A 31 -12.36 5.95 9.97
CA ILE A 31 -12.99 5.19 11.06
C ILE A 31 -12.29 5.46 12.40
N GLN A 32 -10.95 5.44 12.44
CA GLN A 32 -10.20 5.71 13.66
C GLN A 32 -10.37 7.17 14.13
N GLN A 33 -10.35 8.13 13.21
CA GLN A 33 -10.59 9.55 13.54
C GLN A 33 -11.99 9.77 14.11
N GLN A 34 -13.01 9.14 13.53
CA GLN A 34 -14.37 9.18 14.06
C GLN A 34 -14.46 8.52 15.45
N ASP A 35 -13.75 7.42 15.67
CA ASP A 35 -13.68 6.76 16.98
C ASP A 35 -13.05 7.67 18.05
N CYS A 36 -11.97 8.39 17.74
CA CYS A 36 -11.42 9.41 18.63
C CYS A 36 -12.44 10.51 18.95
N ALA A 37 -13.14 11.03 17.94
CA ALA A 37 -14.17 12.05 18.13
C ALA A 37 -15.30 11.56 19.03
N ASN A 38 -15.75 10.32 18.84
CA ASN A 38 -16.82 9.71 19.65
C ASN A 38 -16.38 9.47 21.09
N ARG A 39 -15.13 9.02 21.32
CA ARG A 39 -14.63 8.69 22.67
C ARG A 39 -14.19 9.90 23.46
N TYR A 40 -13.58 10.89 22.79
CA TYR A 40 -12.88 11.99 23.43
C TYR A 40 -13.37 13.37 23.03
N GLY A 41 -14.44 13.50 22.24
CA GLY A 41 -14.95 14.81 21.77
C GLY A 41 -15.32 15.81 22.88
N GLY A 42 -15.54 15.35 24.11
CA GLY A 42 -15.73 16.20 25.30
C GLY A 42 -14.45 16.52 26.10
N ASN A 43 -13.30 15.99 25.70
CA ASN A 43 -12.01 16.19 26.34
C ASN A 43 -10.94 16.52 25.29
N GLU A 44 -10.71 17.81 25.09
CA GLU A 44 -9.80 18.34 24.07
C GLU A 44 -8.41 17.70 24.11
N SER A 45 -7.80 17.61 25.29
CA SER A 45 -6.45 17.03 25.45
C SER A 45 -6.39 15.58 24.98
N LYS A 46 -7.34 14.74 25.43
CA LYS A 46 -7.40 13.32 25.00
C LYS A 46 -7.77 13.18 23.53
N PHE A 47 -8.61 14.06 23.00
CA PHE A 47 -8.95 14.08 21.58
C PHE A 47 -7.72 14.38 20.73
N VAL A 48 -6.96 15.42 21.08
CA VAL A 48 -5.72 15.80 20.40
C VAL A 48 -4.70 14.67 20.46
N GLU A 49 -4.47 14.08 21.63
CA GLU A 49 -3.56 12.93 21.80
C GLU A 49 -3.97 11.74 20.92
N CYS A 50 -5.27 11.42 20.89
CA CYS A 50 -5.80 10.33 20.07
C CYS A 50 -5.58 10.59 18.57
N PHE A 51 -5.85 11.81 18.10
CA PHE A 51 -5.62 12.21 16.70
C PHE A 51 -4.14 12.19 16.32
N GLN A 52 -3.26 12.70 17.18
CA GLN A 52 -1.81 12.68 16.95
C GLN A 52 -1.28 11.25 16.81
N ASN A 53 -1.72 10.34 17.67
CA ASN A 53 -1.34 8.93 17.60
C ASN A 53 -1.79 8.27 16.29
N ILE A 54 -3.02 8.56 15.82
CA ILE A 54 -3.50 8.08 14.52
C ILE A 54 -2.66 8.66 13.38
N GLU A 55 -2.38 9.96 13.40
CA GLU A 55 -1.60 10.63 12.36
C GLU A 55 -0.19 10.02 12.27
N GLU A 56 0.51 9.87 13.39
CA GLU A 56 1.84 9.27 13.41
C GLU A 56 1.85 7.82 12.93
N ASN A 57 0.86 7.01 13.34
CA ASN A 57 0.79 5.62 12.91
C ASN A 57 0.47 5.53 11.41
N SER A 58 -0.52 6.29 10.95
CA SER A 58 -0.92 6.31 9.54
C SER A 58 0.22 6.72 8.62
N GLN A 59 0.98 7.77 8.97
CA GLN A 59 2.16 8.19 8.20
C GLN A 59 3.23 7.08 8.12
N LYS A 60 3.48 6.36 9.22
CA LYS A 60 4.45 5.24 9.24
C LYS A 60 4.02 4.13 8.30
N VAL A 61 2.75 3.75 8.31
CA VAL A 61 2.25 2.66 7.45
C VAL A 61 2.18 3.08 5.98
N ILE A 62 1.72 4.29 5.68
CA ILE A 62 1.70 4.83 4.30
C ILE A 62 3.10 4.83 3.71
N LYS A 63 4.09 5.35 4.45
CA LYS A 63 5.49 5.36 4.01
C LYS A 63 6.01 3.94 3.73
N ARG A 64 5.67 2.96 4.58
CA ARG A 64 6.03 1.55 4.32
C ARG A 64 5.39 1.00 3.06
N LEU A 65 4.12 1.32 2.81
CA LEU A 65 3.42 0.90 1.59
C LEU A 65 4.09 1.51 0.35
N GLU A 66 4.43 2.80 0.37
CA GLU A 66 5.18 3.45 -0.72
C GLU A 66 6.49 2.73 -1.03
N TYR A 67 7.29 2.42 0.01
CA TYR A 67 8.52 1.64 -0.17
C TYR A 67 8.25 0.25 -0.75
N ARG A 68 7.22 -0.44 -0.27
CA ARG A 68 6.81 -1.76 -0.78
C ARG A 68 6.41 -1.69 -2.26
N LEU A 69 5.71 -0.65 -2.69
CA LEU A 69 5.33 -0.43 -4.09
C LEU A 69 6.54 -0.14 -4.99
N GLN A 70 7.49 0.66 -4.52
CA GLN A 70 8.74 0.89 -5.26
C GLN A 70 9.58 -0.39 -5.36
N PHE A 71 9.68 -1.13 -4.26
CA PHE A 71 10.38 -2.41 -4.23
C PHE A 71 9.71 -3.45 -5.15
N TRP A 72 8.37 -3.50 -5.15
CA TRP A 72 7.59 -4.32 -6.07
C TRP A 72 7.92 -4.03 -7.53
N ARG A 73 7.95 -2.74 -7.94
CA ARG A 73 8.34 -2.34 -9.29
C ARG A 73 9.75 -2.80 -9.63
N HIS A 74 10.70 -2.58 -8.71
CA HIS A 74 12.09 -2.97 -8.90
C HIS A 74 12.27 -4.49 -9.04
N GLN A 75 11.65 -5.28 -8.16
CA GLN A 75 11.70 -6.74 -8.23
C GLN A 75 11.08 -7.28 -9.52
N THR A 76 9.94 -6.73 -9.92
CA THR A 76 9.25 -7.13 -11.14
C THR A 76 10.11 -6.83 -12.37
N TYR A 77 10.72 -5.64 -12.42
CA TYR A 77 11.66 -5.28 -13.48
C TYR A 77 12.84 -6.24 -13.56
N ASN A 78 13.44 -6.58 -12.42
CA ASN A 78 14.56 -7.52 -12.35
C ASN A 78 14.15 -8.91 -12.82
N CYS A 79 12.93 -9.36 -12.47
CA CYS A 79 12.39 -10.63 -12.95
C CYS A 79 12.22 -10.61 -14.48
N PHE A 80 11.61 -9.57 -15.04
CA PHE A 80 11.48 -9.42 -16.49
C PHE A 80 12.82 -9.32 -17.23
N SER A 81 13.82 -8.72 -16.60
CA SER A 81 15.15 -8.54 -17.17
C SER A 81 16.01 -9.81 -17.12
N ASN A 82 15.61 -10.82 -16.35
CA ASN A 82 16.28 -12.11 -16.34
C ASN A 82 15.93 -12.91 -17.60
N GLU A 83 16.92 -13.21 -18.43
CA GLU A 83 16.77 -13.90 -19.72
C GLU A 83 16.16 -15.31 -19.58
N LYS A 84 16.32 -15.95 -18.42
CA LYS A 84 15.78 -17.29 -18.13
C LYS A 84 14.40 -17.25 -17.49
N ALA A 85 13.89 -16.07 -17.16
CA ALA A 85 12.62 -15.95 -16.46
C ALA A 85 11.43 -16.14 -17.41
N ASN A 86 10.41 -16.83 -16.91
CA ASN A 86 9.10 -16.88 -17.54
C ASN A 86 8.32 -15.61 -17.16
N ILE A 87 7.98 -14.79 -18.15
CA ILE A 87 7.33 -13.50 -17.95
C ILE A 87 5.96 -13.63 -17.27
N GLU A 88 5.19 -14.66 -17.59
CA GLU A 88 3.89 -14.88 -16.96
C GLU A 88 4.04 -15.30 -15.49
N GLN A 89 5.08 -16.07 -15.15
CA GLN A 89 5.40 -16.35 -13.75
C GLN A 89 5.84 -15.09 -13.00
N CYS A 90 6.65 -14.23 -13.62
CA CYS A 90 7.02 -12.94 -13.04
C CYS A 90 5.79 -12.05 -12.79
N LYS A 91 4.85 -12.00 -13.75
CA LYS A 91 3.59 -11.25 -13.58
C LYS A 91 2.75 -11.83 -12.45
N GLN A 92 2.62 -13.16 -12.36
CA GLN A 92 1.88 -13.80 -11.27
C GLN A 92 2.51 -13.49 -9.90
N GLN A 93 3.83 -13.65 -9.76
CA GLN A 93 4.53 -13.29 -8.53
C GLN A 93 4.36 -11.82 -8.17
N ALA A 94 4.39 -10.92 -9.16
CA ALA A 94 4.15 -9.51 -8.94
C ALA A 94 2.72 -9.25 -8.43
N ARG A 95 1.69 -9.96 -8.94
CA ARG A 95 0.31 -9.86 -8.44
C ARG A 95 0.19 -10.35 -7.00
N ASP A 96 0.79 -11.49 -6.68
CA ASP A 96 0.79 -12.11 -5.36
C ASP A 96 1.51 -11.23 -4.33
N ASN A 97 2.64 -10.63 -4.71
CA ASN A 97 3.39 -9.70 -3.86
C ASN A 97 2.57 -8.46 -3.54
N LEU A 98 1.86 -7.89 -4.53
CA LEU A 98 0.97 -6.75 -4.31
C LEU A 98 -0.18 -7.09 -3.35
N ASP A 99 -0.77 -8.28 -3.47
CA ASP A 99 -1.78 -8.77 -2.52
C ASP A 99 -1.22 -8.89 -1.10
N GLN A 100 -0.01 -9.44 -0.98
CA GLN A 100 0.64 -9.60 0.31
C GLN A 100 0.94 -8.24 0.95
N TYR A 101 1.48 -7.29 0.17
CA TYR A 101 1.79 -5.94 0.64
C TYR A 101 0.52 -5.18 1.05
N ALA A 102 -0.58 -5.34 0.33
CA ALA A 102 -1.87 -4.79 0.72
C ALA A 102 -2.31 -5.32 2.10
N ARG A 103 -2.35 -6.65 2.26
CA ARG A 103 -2.77 -7.31 3.50
C ARG A 103 -1.89 -6.92 4.68
N ASP A 104 -0.58 -6.96 4.51
CA ASP A 104 0.36 -6.64 5.59
C ASP A 104 0.24 -5.19 6.01
N SER A 105 0.12 -4.26 5.06
CA SER A 105 0.01 -2.84 5.36
C SER A 105 -1.33 -2.56 6.07
N LEU A 106 -2.45 -3.13 5.61
CA LEU A 106 -3.74 -2.98 6.28
C LEU A 106 -3.77 -3.60 7.68
N ARG A 107 -2.99 -4.65 7.95
CA ARG A 107 -2.86 -5.23 9.31
C ARG A 107 -2.02 -4.35 10.24
N GLU A 108 -1.02 -3.67 9.70
CA GLU A 108 -0.14 -2.75 10.46
C GLU A 108 -0.84 -1.43 10.83
N PHE A 109 -1.98 -1.13 10.19
CA PHE A 109 -2.79 0.07 10.43
C PHE A 109 -3.90 -0.16 11.48
#